data_AF-A0A2U0S6L6-F1
#
_entry.id   AF-A0A2U0S6L6-F1
#
_cell.length_a   1.000
_cell.length_b   1.000
_cell.length_c   1.000
_cell.angle_alpha   90.00
_cell.angle_beta   90.00
_cell.angle_gamma   90.00
#
_symmetry.space_group_name_H-M   'P 1'
#
loop_
_entity.id
_entity.type
_entity.pdbx_description
1 polymer ?
#
loop_
_entity_poly.entity_id
_entity_poly.type
_entity_poly.pdbx_seq_one_letter_code
_entity_poly.pdbx_strand_id
1 'polypeptide(L)'
;MPTIVRAVLLFILVNSFLFGVTAVSAEAPGVIVIIGSDTTWTKADSPHELTGPILVNQGVTLTVEAGATVNLNGYELRVNGTLRAKGTSTNYIVLDDGTITFTEFSNPWDEQTGTGSIIQFAILNDVQIGNSVPVSINENPVGEDNVWTKEESPINFTGSITVDETEILTVEAGVTVNMQGHDLIVKGTLQVFGDSSNKVHFYGGLSTAKINFTETSTTWDEQTATGSIIDHAIIDRVNLIIDSSPKISNCNTTFKIFAGGSCVLMGNTISVLSITGGSVVASNNDIEIINECHGTPEILNNTIKMIYGPGGSPVISGNTITELGVVAPGENTEIHWLTADSPTISNNIIQRGMYLKAESSIISGNTITGYTYTYSYDNFEMVGMFPVLKTYDGAILTSGITLLGSGHVEGNTIFGCNKGIEGGTTVVRNVLVGNDVGVFVNSFAVIQNNTFKDNRVAIAVHPQASKVTISYNNFENSTQNSIYLVGVSSNIDATNNWWGTSDLQAINLTIHDYKYEFGLGKVNFTPFLTEPNTEAVPNEIPEFPAWAVLPLFLVATFGVIIVRKKLGSYSK
;
A
#
# COMPACT_ATOMS: atom_id res chain seq x y z
N MET A 1 -10.11 83.31 60.20
CA MET A 1 -9.87 81.99 60.86
C MET A 1 -9.04 81.13 59.91
N PRO A 2 -8.03 80.38 60.37
CA PRO A 2 -6.67 80.93 60.44
C PRO A 2 -5.57 80.08 59.74
N THR A 3 -4.46 80.75 59.41
CA THR A 3 -3.04 80.38 59.65
C THR A 3 -2.29 79.19 58.98
N ILE A 4 -1.01 79.50 58.67
CA ILE A 4 0.24 78.68 58.75
C ILE A 4 0.57 77.82 57.50
N VAL A 5 1.50 78.22 56.63
CA VAL A 5 2.99 78.12 56.68
C VAL A 5 3.52 76.67 56.65
N ARG A 6 4.21 76.28 55.56
CA ARG A 6 5.61 75.77 55.53
C ARG A 6 6.01 75.32 54.12
N ALA A 7 7.12 75.87 53.64
CA ALA A 7 7.90 75.38 52.50
C ALA A 7 8.77 74.19 52.92
N VAL A 8 8.95 73.18 52.05
CA VAL A 8 10.17 72.34 51.92
C VAL A 8 10.23 71.78 50.49
N LEU A 9 11.37 71.96 49.80
CA LEU A 9 11.74 71.32 48.52
C LEU A 9 11.89 69.80 48.68
N LEU A 10 11.49 69.02 47.66
CA LEU A 10 12.16 67.75 47.36
C LEU A 10 12.08 67.41 45.85
N PHE A 11 13.26 67.17 45.28
CA PHE A 11 13.53 66.56 43.96
C PHE A 11 12.81 65.20 43.83
N ILE A 12 12.38 64.83 42.60
CA ILE A 12 12.31 63.48 41.99
C ILE A 12 11.44 63.63 40.71
N LEU A 13 11.98 63.63 39.49
CA LEU A 13 12.58 62.55 38.67
C LEU A 13 11.64 62.33 37.47
N VAL A 14 12.00 62.96 36.34
CA VAL A 14 11.35 62.74 35.04
C VAL A 14 11.73 61.33 34.59
N ASN A 15 10.80 60.39 34.68
CA ASN A 15 10.90 59.11 33.96
C ASN A 15 10.06 59.22 32.70
N SER A 16 10.67 59.75 31.64
CA SER A 16 10.27 59.41 30.28
C SER A 16 10.78 58.01 29.99
N PHE A 17 9.90 57.02 30.10
CA PHE A 17 10.12 55.68 29.55
C PHE A 17 10.08 55.81 28.02
N LEU A 18 11.24 55.97 27.39
CA LEU A 18 11.40 55.70 25.97
C LEU A 18 11.45 54.17 25.82
N PHE A 19 10.43 53.59 25.20
CA PHE A 19 10.56 52.28 24.58
C PHE A 19 11.56 52.44 23.42
N GLY A 20 12.78 51.91 23.61
CA GLY A 20 13.75 51.81 22.53
C GLY A 20 13.29 50.72 21.58
N VAL A 21 12.82 51.10 20.39
CA VAL A 21 12.86 50.20 19.23
C VAL A 21 14.33 50.11 18.84
N THR A 22 14.94 48.93 18.90
CA THR A 22 16.28 48.71 18.36
C THR A 22 16.19 48.65 16.85
N ALA A 23 16.20 49.82 16.21
CA ALA A 23 16.47 49.89 14.79
C ALA A 23 17.90 49.39 14.55
N VAL A 24 18.06 48.37 13.69
CA VAL A 24 19.36 48.07 13.10
C VAL A 24 19.64 49.18 12.08
N SER A 25 20.14 50.31 12.55
CA SER A 25 20.13 51.56 11.78
C SER A 25 21.10 51.54 10.60
N ALA A 26 20.59 51.77 9.38
CA ALA A 26 21.36 52.26 8.25
C ALA A 26 21.52 53.80 8.33
N GLU A 27 22.74 54.30 8.13
CA GLU A 27 22.95 55.66 7.64
C GLU A 27 22.59 55.69 6.14
N ALA A 28 21.37 56.11 5.82
CA ALA A 28 20.79 56.36 4.49
C ALA A 28 20.27 55.14 3.66
N PRO A 29 19.14 55.30 2.91
CA PRO A 29 18.61 54.26 2.02
C PRO A 29 19.59 53.94 0.87
N GLY A 30 19.90 52.65 0.69
CA GLY A 30 20.80 52.16 -0.38
C GLY A 30 22.18 51.67 0.07
N VAL A 31 22.47 51.68 1.39
CA VAL A 31 23.71 51.12 1.96
C VAL A 31 23.49 49.68 2.41
N ILE A 32 24.36 48.76 1.99
CA ILE A 32 24.38 47.38 2.53
C ILE A 32 24.87 47.45 3.98
N VAL A 33 24.06 46.97 4.91
CA VAL A 33 24.44 46.86 6.33
C VAL A 33 25.23 45.57 6.52
N ILE A 34 26.45 45.66 7.08
CA ILE A 34 27.32 44.50 7.28
C ILE A 34 27.32 44.10 8.75
N ILE A 35 26.93 42.85 9.02
CA ILE A 35 27.13 42.20 10.32
C ILE A 35 28.54 41.60 10.31
N GLY A 36 29.50 42.33 10.89
CA GLY A 36 30.93 42.02 10.88
C GLY A 36 31.46 41.22 12.08
N SER A 37 30.62 40.98 13.08
CA SER A 37 30.93 40.16 14.27
C SER A 37 29.68 39.42 14.74
N ASP A 38 29.87 38.34 15.51
CA ASP A 38 28.75 37.54 16.01
C ASP A 38 27.70 38.41 16.69
N THR A 39 26.45 38.25 16.26
CA THR A 39 25.34 39.12 16.62
C THR A 39 24.14 38.25 16.97
N THR A 40 23.37 38.68 17.97
CA THR A 40 22.13 38.01 18.38
C THR A 40 20.96 38.97 18.28
N TRP A 41 19.92 38.57 17.53
CA TRP A 41 18.62 39.23 17.48
C TRP A 41 17.71 38.58 18.51
N THR A 42 17.39 39.34 19.56
CA THR A 42 16.65 38.82 20.72
C THR A 42 15.15 39.00 20.55
N LYS A 43 14.38 38.19 21.30
CA LYS A 43 12.91 38.36 21.40
C LYS A 43 12.53 39.70 22.04
N ALA A 44 13.30 40.17 23.01
CA ALA A 44 13.00 41.42 23.73
C ALA A 44 13.13 42.66 22.83
N ASP A 45 13.96 42.56 21.79
CA ASP A 45 14.26 43.59 20.82
C ASP A 45 13.37 43.52 19.57
N SER A 46 12.37 42.63 19.55
CA SER A 46 11.48 42.43 18.40
C SER A 46 10.41 43.53 18.29
N PRO A 47 10.00 43.92 17.06
CA PRO A 47 10.46 43.39 15.78
C PRO A 47 11.82 43.97 15.34
N HIS A 48 12.65 43.13 14.72
CA HIS A 48 13.88 43.55 14.03
C HIS A 48 13.53 43.98 12.61
N GLU A 49 13.55 45.28 12.36
CA GLU A 49 13.17 45.89 11.08
C GLU A 49 14.40 46.14 10.19
N LEU A 50 14.46 45.52 9.02
CA LEU A 50 15.48 45.83 8.03
C LEU A 50 15.17 47.17 7.37
N THR A 51 16.15 48.09 7.38
CA THR A 51 16.07 49.37 6.66
C THR A 51 16.81 49.35 5.32
N GLY A 52 17.37 48.20 4.94
CA GLY A 52 18.14 47.97 3.72
C GLY A 52 18.70 46.54 3.69
N PRO A 53 19.36 46.12 2.59
CA PRO A 53 19.96 44.80 2.50
C PRO A 53 21.03 44.57 3.58
N ILE A 54 21.04 43.39 4.19
CA ILE A 54 22.02 42.98 5.20
C ILE A 54 22.97 41.92 4.63
N LEU A 55 24.26 42.02 4.94
CA LEU A 55 25.26 40.98 4.72
C LEU A 55 25.78 40.44 6.06
N VAL A 56 25.57 39.16 6.33
CA VAL A 56 26.29 38.42 7.39
C VAL A 56 27.65 38.01 6.83
N ASN A 57 28.73 38.57 7.35
CA ASN A 57 30.07 38.38 6.77
C ASN A 57 30.62 36.96 7.00
N GLN A 58 31.64 36.57 6.23
CA GLN A 58 32.28 35.26 6.38
C GLN A 58 32.89 35.09 7.78
N GLY A 59 32.69 33.91 8.38
CA GLY A 59 33.15 33.59 9.73
C GLY A 59 32.31 34.20 10.86
N VAL A 60 31.24 34.92 10.54
CA VAL A 60 30.32 35.55 11.51
C VAL A 60 29.04 34.73 11.66
N THR A 61 28.50 34.67 12.87
CA THR A 61 27.20 34.06 13.17
C THR A 61 26.16 35.12 13.54
N LEU A 62 25.07 35.16 12.78
CA LEU A 62 23.84 35.83 13.19
C LEU A 62 22.93 34.79 13.86
N THR A 63 22.62 34.98 15.14
CA THR A 63 21.67 34.16 15.89
C THR A 63 20.34 34.89 16.02
N VAL A 64 19.22 34.24 15.72
CA VAL A 64 17.87 34.75 15.97
C VAL A 64 17.26 33.91 17.08
N GLU A 65 16.90 34.54 18.19
CA GLU A 65 16.36 33.84 19.37
C GLU A 65 14.92 33.39 19.17
N ALA A 66 14.54 32.32 19.87
CA ALA A 66 13.17 31.81 19.85
C ALA A 66 12.14 32.87 20.25
N GLY A 67 11.07 32.98 19.47
CA GLY A 67 10.01 33.97 19.68
C GLY A 67 10.32 35.38 19.15
N ALA A 68 11.47 35.60 18.51
CA ALA A 68 11.79 36.88 17.89
C ALA A 68 11.05 37.07 16.56
N THR A 69 10.68 38.31 16.24
CA THR A 69 10.11 38.71 14.95
C THR A 69 11.14 39.52 14.17
N VAL A 70 11.36 39.16 12.91
CA VAL A 70 12.24 39.86 11.97
C VAL A 70 11.45 40.18 10.72
N ASN A 71 11.32 41.47 10.41
CA ASN A 71 10.72 41.94 9.19
C ASN A 71 11.83 42.39 8.23
N LEU A 72 11.95 41.68 7.10
CA LEU A 72 12.96 41.94 6.08
C LEU A 72 12.58 43.16 5.19
N ASN A 73 11.34 43.66 5.26
CA ASN A 73 10.83 44.84 4.52
C ASN A 73 11.12 44.80 3.00
N GLY A 74 10.99 43.64 2.39
CA GLY A 74 11.30 43.34 1.00
C GLY A 74 12.80 43.28 0.67
N TYR A 75 13.69 43.44 1.65
CA TYR A 75 15.14 43.44 1.44
C TYR A 75 15.76 42.03 1.52
N GLU A 76 17.01 41.94 1.03
CA GLU A 76 17.82 40.73 1.09
C GLU A 76 18.61 40.66 2.41
N LEU A 77 18.48 39.56 3.14
CA LEU A 77 19.44 39.08 4.13
C LEU A 77 20.39 38.09 3.45
N ARG A 78 21.56 38.57 3.02
CA ARG A 78 22.61 37.75 2.41
C ARG A 78 23.52 37.16 3.48
N VAL A 79 23.73 35.85 3.46
CA VAL A 79 24.53 35.12 4.43
C VAL A 79 25.80 34.59 3.78
N ASN A 80 26.96 35.18 4.07
CA ASN A 80 28.28 34.61 3.78
C ASN A 80 28.90 33.91 5.00
N GLY A 81 28.26 34.00 6.17
CA GLY A 81 28.67 33.34 7.41
C GLY A 81 27.69 32.24 7.83
N THR A 82 27.20 32.31 9.07
CA THR A 82 26.19 31.40 9.62
C THR A 82 24.92 32.17 10.00
N LEU A 83 23.75 31.69 9.59
CA LEU A 83 22.47 32.10 10.20
C LEU A 83 21.97 30.98 11.10
N ARG A 84 21.74 31.28 12.38
CA ARG A 84 21.13 30.36 13.35
C ARG A 84 19.80 30.94 13.83
N ALA A 85 18.75 30.71 13.05
CA ALA A 85 17.38 31.02 13.45
C ALA A 85 16.74 29.74 13.99
N LYS A 86 16.75 29.56 15.32
CA LYS A 86 16.23 28.35 15.95
C LYS A 86 15.21 28.71 17.03
N GLY A 87 13.94 28.63 16.67
CA GLY A 87 12.81 28.77 17.57
C GLY A 87 12.60 27.54 18.46
N THR A 88 11.43 27.48 19.10
CA THR A 88 10.91 26.28 19.76
C THR A 88 9.45 26.07 19.36
N SER A 89 8.91 24.86 19.58
CA SER A 89 7.48 24.52 19.36
C SER A 89 6.47 25.35 20.17
N THR A 90 6.93 26.25 21.03
CA THR A 90 6.11 27.17 21.85
C THR A 90 6.49 28.63 21.65
N ASN A 91 7.59 28.92 20.97
CA ASN A 91 8.09 30.25 20.69
C ASN A 91 8.72 30.25 19.29
N TYR A 92 7.88 30.27 18.27
CA TYR A 92 8.32 30.33 16.89
C TYR A 92 9.00 31.67 16.59
N ILE A 93 10.04 31.64 15.76
CA ILE A 93 10.58 32.86 15.14
C ILE A 93 9.60 33.27 14.04
N VAL A 94 9.38 34.56 13.83
CA VAL A 94 8.61 35.06 12.69
C VAL A 94 9.56 35.79 11.76
N LEU A 95 9.66 35.34 10.50
CA LEU A 95 10.43 36.00 9.44
C LEU A 95 9.43 36.48 8.38
N ASP A 96 9.36 37.80 8.15
CA ASP A 96 8.37 38.43 7.27
C ASP A 96 9.03 39.16 6.09
N ASP A 97 8.37 39.13 4.93
CA ASP A 97 8.52 40.01 3.75
C ASP A 97 9.97 40.24 3.29
N GLY A 98 10.55 39.32 2.51
CA GLY A 98 11.87 39.55 1.92
C GLY A 98 12.57 38.32 1.35
N THR A 99 13.91 38.37 1.27
CA THR A 99 14.71 37.25 0.74
C THR A 99 15.87 36.92 1.67
N ILE A 100 16.08 35.63 1.94
CA ILE A 100 17.27 35.13 2.64
C ILE A 100 18.12 34.34 1.64
N THR A 101 19.34 34.83 1.38
CA THR A 101 20.26 34.21 0.41
C THR A 101 21.48 33.63 1.11
N PHE A 102 21.59 32.30 1.14
CA PHE A 102 22.82 31.60 1.53
C PHE A 102 23.72 31.44 0.30
N THR A 103 24.86 32.12 0.31
CA THR A 103 25.81 32.07 -0.81
C THR A 103 26.73 30.85 -0.72
N GLU A 104 27.61 30.68 -1.72
CA GLU A 104 28.67 29.66 -1.68
C GLU A 104 29.66 29.81 -0.51
N PHE A 105 29.65 30.97 0.17
CA PHE A 105 30.51 31.25 1.31
C PHE A 105 29.85 30.90 2.65
N SER A 106 28.53 30.65 2.70
CA SER A 106 27.86 30.32 3.96
C SER A 106 28.41 29.03 4.57
N ASN A 107 28.37 28.94 5.90
CA ASN A 107 28.69 27.69 6.59
C ASN A 107 27.57 26.66 6.38
N PRO A 108 27.85 25.54 5.67
CA PRO A 108 26.84 24.54 5.38
C PRO A 108 26.39 23.84 6.66
N TRP A 109 25.14 23.38 6.68
CA TRP A 109 24.64 22.54 7.76
C TRP A 109 25.34 21.18 7.77
N ASP A 110 25.83 20.79 8.95
CA ASP A 110 26.35 19.46 9.24
C ASP A 110 25.47 18.79 10.30
N GLU A 111 24.72 17.78 9.87
CA GLU A 111 23.79 17.04 10.70
C GLU A 111 24.48 16.23 11.82
N GLN A 112 25.73 15.77 11.62
CA GLN A 112 26.44 14.99 12.63
C GLN A 112 26.87 15.86 13.82
N THR A 113 27.24 17.11 13.54
CA THR A 113 27.74 18.04 14.55
C THR A 113 26.67 19.01 15.05
N GLY A 114 25.55 19.16 14.33
CA GLY A 114 24.49 20.14 14.63
C GLY A 114 24.94 21.59 14.42
N THR A 115 25.94 21.78 13.56
CA THR A 115 26.57 23.08 13.29
C THR A 115 26.31 23.56 11.87
N GLY A 116 26.55 24.85 11.61
CA GLY A 116 26.21 25.50 10.35
C GLY A 116 24.87 26.24 10.39
N SER A 117 24.39 26.61 9.20
CA SER A 117 23.20 27.45 9.04
C SER A 117 21.91 26.65 9.19
N ILE A 118 20.96 27.20 9.96
CA ILE A 118 19.69 26.55 10.29
C ILE A 118 18.55 27.58 10.42
N ILE A 119 17.38 27.22 9.91
CA ILE A 119 16.08 27.85 10.16
C ILE A 119 15.14 26.76 10.67
N GLN A 120 14.81 26.79 11.95
CA GLN A 120 14.00 25.78 12.62
C GLN A 120 12.96 26.44 13.53
N PHE A 121 11.74 25.90 13.59
CA PHE A 121 10.63 26.50 14.34
C PHE A 121 10.43 27.98 14.02
N ALA A 122 10.38 28.31 12.74
CA ALA A 122 10.14 29.65 12.23
C ALA A 122 8.90 29.68 11.31
N ILE A 123 8.02 30.66 11.51
CA ILE A 123 6.96 31.03 10.57
C ILE A 123 7.59 31.92 9.50
N LEU A 124 7.44 31.55 8.23
CA LEU A 124 8.02 32.24 7.08
C LEU A 124 6.90 32.88 6.25
N ASN A 125 6.61 34.17 6.43
CA ASN A 125 5.57 34.87 5.69
C ASN A 125 6.20 35.70 4.57
N ASP A 126 5.88 35.40 3.31
CA ASP A 126 6.42 36.11 2.15
C ASP A 126 7.97 36.18 2.11
N VAL A 127 8.64 35.16 2.67
CA VAL A 127 10.10 35.06 2.67
C VAL A 127 10.55 34.06 1.61
N GLN A 128 11.33 34.54 0.65
CA GLN A 128 12.00 33.68 -0.33
C GLN A 128 13.35 33.22 0.22
N ILE A 129 13.65 31.92 0.13
CA ILE A 129 14.94 31.37 0.56
C ILE A 129 15.69 30.84 -0.66
N GLY A 130 16.90 31.36 -0.90
CA GLY A 130 17.82 30.83 -1.89
C GLY A 130 19.09 30.32 -1.22
N ASN A 131 19.56 29.13 -1.58
CA ASN A 131 20.77 28.55 -0.99
C ASN A 131 21.70 27.89 -2.01
N SER A 132 22.98 28.26 -1.98
CA SER A 132 24.06 27.66 -2.77
C SER A 132 24.84 26.59 -2.01
N VAL A 133 24.55 26.41 -0.71
CA VAL A 133 25.10 25.36 0.15
C VAL A 133 23.98 24.65 0.92
N PRO A 134 24.20 23.44 1.46
CA PRO A 134 23.23 22.77 2.33
C PRO A 134 22.89 23.63 3.56
N VAL A 135 21.59 23.82 3.84
CA VAL A 135 21.06 24.54 5.01
C VAL A 135 19.95 23.69 5.63
N SER A 136 19.87 23.61 6.95
CA SER A 136 18.76 22.92 7.62
C SER A 136 17.55 23.85 7.69
N ILE A 137 16.46 23.50 7.01
CA ILE A 137 15.18 24.21 7.08
C ILE A 137 14.13 23.18 7.47
N ASN A 138 13.76 23.13 8.74
CA ASN A 138 12.94 22.04 9.28
C ASN A 138 12.01 22.49 10.41
N GLU A 139 10.93 21.74 10.63
CA GLU A 139 9.98 21.97 11.75
C GLU A 139 9.42 23.40 11.79
N ASN A 140 9.22 23.99 10.60
CA ASN A 140 8.60 25.30 10.44
C ASN A 140 7.10 25.09 10.27
N PRO A 141 6.26 25.69 11.15
CA PRO A 141 4.81 25.57 11.06
C PRO A 141 4.27 26.38 9.88
N VAL A 142 3.02 26.09 9.52
CA VAL A 142 2.26 26.84 8.51
C VAL A 142 1.57 28.05 9.21
N GLY A 143 1.47 29.23 8.55
CA GLY A 143 1.04 30.53 9.15
C GLY A 143 -0.43 30.61 9.66
N GLU A 144 -0.88 31.76 10.20
CA GLU A 144 -2.19 31.84 10.90
C GLU A 144 -3.43 31.55 10.00
N ASP A 145 -3.35 31.73 8.68
CA ASP A 145 -4.40 31.41 7.70
C ASP A 145 -3.99 30.23 6.81
N ASN A 146 -3.89 29.03 7.39
CA ASN A 146 -3.36 27.79 6.78
C ASN A 146 -4.18 27.20 5.62
N VAL A 147 -4.36 27.97 4.55
CA VAL A 147 -5.02 27.58 3.32
C VAL A 147 -4.07 27.82 2.16
N TRP A 148 -3.62 26.74 1.50
CA TRP A 148 -2.92 26.85 0.23
C TRP A 148 -3.95 26.99 -0.89
N THR A 149 -3.92 28.14 -1.55
CA THR A 149 -4.88 28.51 -2.57
C THR A 149 -4.32 28.27 -3.97
N LYS A 150 -5.22 28.19 -4.95
CA LYS A 150 -4.83 28.06 -6.37
C LYS A 150 -4.02 29.26 -6.87
N GLU A 151 -4.19 30.44 -6.27
CA GLU A 151 -3.51 31.68 -6.64
C GLU A 151 -2.04 31.69 -6.23
N GLU A 152 -1.72 31.02 -5.11
CA GLU A 152 -0.36 30.83 -4.60
C GLU A 152 0.38 29.68 -5.30
N SER A 153 -0.32 28.89 -6.11
CA SER A 153 0.26 27.75 -6.81
C SER A 153 1.26 28.19 -7.89
N PRO A 154 2.44 27.53 -8.02
CA PRO A 154 2.86 26.37 -7.24
C PRO A 154 3.44 26.73 -5.86
N ILE A 155 3.05 25.98 -4.84
CA ILE A 155 3.67 26.00 -3.52
C ILE A 155 5.00 25.25 -3.62
N ASN A 156 6.13 25.93 -3.38
CA ASN A 156 7.46 25.33 -3.47
C ASN A 156 8.05 25.14 -2.08
N PHE A 157 8.40 23.90 -1.74
CA PHE A 157 9.08 23.60 -0.49
C PHE A 157 10.55 23.99 -0.64
N THR A 158 11.05 24.78 0.30
CA THR A 158 12.49 25.05 0.51
C THR A 158 13.07 24.23 1.68
N GLY A 159 12.21 23.46 2.34
CA GLY A 159 12.48 22.65 3.52
C GLY A 159 11.25 21.80 3.85
N SER A 160 11.38 20.88 4.81
CA SER A 160 10.22 20.09 5.25
C SER A 160 9.25 20.97 6.01
N ILE A 161 7.95 20.79 5.75
CA ILE A 161 6.86 21.54 6.38
C ILE A 161 6.20 20.64 7.42
N THR A 162 5.88 21.20 8.59
CA THR A 162 5.12 20.48 9.63
C THR A 162 3.77 21.16 9.84
N VAL A 163 2.70 20.37 9.85
CA VAL A 163 1.38 20.77 10.36
C VAL A 163 1.32 20.32 11.82
N ASP A 164 1.47 21.23 12.76
CA ASP A 164 1.54 20.89 14.19
C ASP A 164 0.16 20.43 14.75
N GLU A 165 0.14 19.81 15.93
CA GLU A 165 -1.02 19.06 16.46
C GLU A 165 -2.35 19.83 16.51
N THR A 166 -2.30 21.15 16.70
CA THR A 166 -3.48 22.02 16.77
C THR A 166 -3.81 22.70 15.45
N GLU A 167 -2.98 22.51 14.43
CA GLU A 167 -3.09 23.19 13.14
C GLU A 167 -3.91 22.38 12.16
N ILE A 168 -4.58 23.10 11.27
CA ILE A 168 -5.28 22.54 10.12
C ILE A 168 -4.66 23.17 8.88
N LEU A 169 -4.04 22.36 8.03
CA LEU A 169 -3.62 22.78 6.70
C LEU A 169 -4.68 22.39 5.69
N THR A 170 -5.26 23.37 5.03
CA THR A 170 -6.21 23.17 3.92
C THR A 170 -5.51 23.40 2.59
N VAL A 171 -5.74 22.54 1.60
CA VAL A 171 -5.21 22.69 0.25
C VAL A 171 -6.38 22.67 -0.73
N GLU A 172 -6.56 23.79 -1.43
CA GLU A 172 -7.66 23.98 -2.36
C GLU A 172 -7.48 23.24 -3.69
N ALA A 173 -8.58 23.09 -4.43
CA ALA A 173 -8.61 22.40 -5.70
C ALA A 173 -7.67 23.06 -6.74
N GLY A 174 -6.91 22.23 -7.45
CA GLY A 174 -6.00 22.67 -8.51
C GLY A 174 -4.66 23.23 -8.04
N VAL A 175 -4.36 23.22 -6.73
CA VAL A 175 -3.04 23.59 -6.21
C VAL A 175 -1.99 22.57 -6.66
N THR A 176 -0.83 23.07 -7.07
CA THR A 176 0.39 22.26 -7.27
C THR A 176 1.37 22.51 -6.13
N VAL A 177 1.85 21.44 -5.51
CA VAL A 177 2.84 21.45 -4.42
C VAL A 177 4.11 20.77 -4.90
N ASN A 178 5.15 21.55 -5.11
CA ASN A 178 6.49 21.07 -5.47
C ASN A 178 7.29 20.84 -4.19
N MET A 179 7.40 19.58 -3.77
CA MET A 179 8.02 19.21 -2.49
C MET A 179 9.56 19.16 -2.57
N GLN A 180 10.14 19.07 -3.76
CA GLN A 180 11.59 19.12 -4.00
C GLN A 180 12.42 18.14 -3.13
N GLY A 181 11.82 17.01 -2.75
CA GLY A 181 12.43 15.98 -1.90
C GLY A 181 12.26 16.21 -0.39
N HIS A 182 11.63 17.30 0.00
CA HIS A 182 11.29 17.60 1.39
C HIS A 182 9.96 16.97 1.79
N ASP A 183 9.78 16.72 3.09
CA ASP A 183 8.62 16.03 3.61
C ASP A 183 7.52 17.02 4.05
N LEU A 184 6.26 16.60 3.93
CA LEU A 184 5.13 17.21 4.62
C LEU A 184 4.79 16.31 5.81
N ILE A 185 5.05 16.79 7.03
CA ILE A 185 4.83 16.06 8.28
C ILE A 185 3.52 16.54 8.90
N VAL A 186 2.53 15.67 9.01
CA VAL A 186 1.20 16.00 9.50
C VAL A 186 1.03 15.43 10.90
N LYS A 187 1.10 16.30 11.92
CA LYS A 187 0.75 15.99 13.32
C LYS A 187 -0.64 16.46 13.70
N GLY A 188 -1.14 17.52 13.07
CA GLY A 188 -2.50 18.03 13.20
C GLY A 188 -3.43 17.45 12.13
N THR A 189 -4.17 18.34 11.45
CA THR A 189 -5.11 17.98 10.37
C THR A 189 -4.60 18.44 9.01
N LEU A 190 -4.59 17.56 8.01
CA LEU A 190 -4.40 17.93 6.60
C LEU A 190 -5.69 17.70 5.82
N GLN A 191 -6.19 18.73 5.16
CA GLN A 191 -7.41 18.68 4.35
C GLN A 191 -7.11 19.08 2.92
N VAL A 192 -6.98 18.10 2.02
CA VAL A 192 -6.75 18.36 0.59
C VAL A 192 -8.03 18.10 -0.18
N PHE A 193 -8.54 19.15 -0.83
CA PHE A 193 -9.81 19.13 -1.56
C PHE A 193 -9.60 19.38 -3.05
N GLY A 194 -9.20 18.35 -3.79
CA GLY A 194 -9.25 18.37 -5.24
C GLY A 194 -10.67 18.15 -5.79
N ASP A 195 -10.81 18.31 -7.10
CA ASP A 195 -11.99 17.84 -7.82
C ASP A 195 -11.59 17.10 -9.13
N SER A 196 -12.55 16.45 -9.79
CA SER A 196 -12.32 15.68 -11.02
C SER A 196 -11.65 16.48 -12.16
N SER A 197 -11.84 17.79 -12.19
CA SER A 197 -11.28 18.73 -13.18
C SER A 197 -10.04 19.47 -12.66
N ASN A 198 -9.98 19.77 -11.36
CA ASN A 198 -8.90 20.49 -10.70
C ASN A 198 -8.32 19.62 -9.57
N LYS A 199 -7.57 18.59 -9.96
CA LYS A 199 -6.86 17.76 -8.99
C LYS A 199 -5.75 18.57 -8.30
N VAL A 200 -5.54 18.33 -7.01
CA VAL A 200 -4.32 18.79 -6.33
C VAL A 200 -3.15 17.93 -6.79
N HIS A 201 -1.98 18.52 -7.02
CA HIS A 201 -0.81 17.78 -7.48
C HIS A 201 0.34 17.94 -6.49
N PHE A 202 0.68 16.87 -5.76
CA PHE A 202 1.92 16.78 -4.99
C PHE A 202 3.00 16.16 -5.85
N TYR A 203 4.11 16.87 -6.03
CA TYR A 203 5.24 16.42 -6.83
C TYR A 203 6.53 16.37 -5.99
N GLY A 204 7.09 15.18 -5.85
CA GLY A 204 8.27 14.92 -5.01
C GLY A 204 9.58 15.48 -5.57
N GLY A 205 9.71 15.68 -6.90
CA GLY A 205 10.95 16.16 -7.51
C GLY A 205 11.95 15.05 -7.88
N LEU A 206 13.25 15.33 -7.73
CA LEU A 206 14.34 14.42 -8.11
C LEU A 206 14.72 13.42 -7.00
N SER A 207 14.43 13.75 -5.75
CA SER A 207 14.52 12.88 -4.58
C SER A 207 13.12 12.51 -4.09
N THR A 208 13.00 11.39 -3.38
CA THR A 208 11.72 10.90 -2.89
C THR A 208 11.27 11.71 -1.67
N ALA A 209 10.16 12.43 -1.81
CA ALA A 209 9.49 13.13 -0.72
C ALA A 209 8.45 12.22 -0.03
N LYS A 210 7.98 12.62 1.16
CA LYS A 210 6.92 11.92 1.88
C LYS A 210 5.83 12.88 2.33
N ILE A 211 4.59 12.43 2.30
CA ILE A 211 3.53 12.97 3.16
C ILE A 211 3.38 11.98 4.31
N ASN A 212 3.69 12.42 5.52
CA ASN A 212 3.74 11.59 6.71
C ASN A 212 2.63 11.97 7.69
N PHE A 213 1.58 11.17 7.76
CA PHE A 213 0.57 11.25 8.79
C PHE A 213 1.05 10.53 10.04
N THR A 214 1.54 11.28 11.03
CA THR A 214 2.02 10.71 12.29
C THR A 214 0.86 10.17 13.12
N GLU A 215 1.17 9.39 14.17
CA GLU A 215 0.17 8.80 15.09
C GLU A 215 -0.78 9.85 15.72
N THR A 216 -0.32 11.08 15.89
CA THR A 216 -1.09 12.20 16.46
C THR A 216 -2.01 12.89 15.46
N SER A 217 -1.85 12.64 14.15
CA SER A 217 -2.68 13.29 13.14
C SER A 217 -4.15 12.98 13.34
N THR A 218 -4.99 14.00 13.13
CA THR A 218 -6.43 13.92 13.33
C THR A 218 -7.05 12.88 12.40
N THR A 219 -7.65 11.85 12.99
CA THR A 219 -8.28 10.76 12.25
C THR A 219 -9.51 11.24 11.48
N TRP A 220 -9.77 10.63 10.33
CA TRP A 220 -10.99 10.87 9.58
C TRP A 220 -12.20 10.24 10.28
N ASP A 221 -13.27 11.03 10.44
CA ASP A 221 -14.59 10.57 10.90
C ASP A 221 -15.60 10.74 9.77
N GLU A 222 -16.09 9.61 9.26
CA GLU A 222 -17.06 9.55 8.16
C GLU A 222 -18.44 10.12 8.56
N GLN A 223 -18.81 10.12 9.85
CA GLN A 223 -20.12 10.61 10.30
C GLN A 223 -20.17 12.14 10.30
N THR A 224 -19.08 12.79 10.68
CA THR A 224 -18.97 14.24 10.76
C THR A 224 -18.32 14.86 9.52
N ALA A 225 -17.70 14.04 8.65
CA ALA A 225 -16.87 14.48 7.53
C ALA A 225 -15.73 15.41 7.96
N THR A 226 -15.09 15.09 9.09
CA THR A 226 -13.99 15.87 9.66
C THR A 226 -12.73 15.04 9.85
N GLY A 227 -11.59 15.70 9.99
CA GLY A 227 -10.29 15.07 10.18
C GLY A 227 -9.44 15.13 8.91
N SER A 228 -8.35 14.37 8.89
CA SER A 228 -7.39 14.38 7.79
C SER A 228 -7.93 13.66 6.56
N ILE A 229 -7.86 14.32 5.41
CA ILE A 229 -8.31 13.79 4.13
C ILE A 229 -7.38 14.24 2.99
N ILE A 230 -7.13 13.33 2.03
CA ILE A 230 -6.66 13.70 0.70
C ILE A 230 -7.66 13.20 -0.33
N ASP A 231 -8.36 14.12 -0.98
CA ASP A 231 -9.34 13.79 -2.01
C ASP A 231 -8.95 14.38 -3.37
N HIS A 232 -9.12 13.57 -4.43
CA HIS A 232 -8.85 13.95 -5.83
C HIS A 232 -7.45 14.56 -6.05
N ALA A 233 -6.40 13.86 -5.60
CA ALA A 233 -5.01 14.30 -5.79
C ALA A 233 -4.22 13.41 -6.77
N ILE A 234 -3.19 13.98 -7.38
CA ILE A 234 -2.09 13.26 -8.02
C ILE A 234 -0.92 13.34 -7.05
N ILE A 235 -0.38 12.20 -6.66
CA ILE A 235 0.71 12.06 -5.68
C ILE A 235 1.86 11.40 -6.43
N ASP A 236 2.69 12.23 -7.05
CA ASP A 236 3.74 11.80 -7.95
C ASP A 236 5.12 11.87 -7.30
N ARG A 237 5.82 10.73 -7.27
CA ARG A 237 7.14 10.56 -6.64
C ARG A 237 7.16 10.90 -5.14
N VAL A 238 6.02 10.69 -4.49
CA VAL A 238 5.82 10.92 -3.07
C VAL A 238 5.33 9.63 -2.42
N ASN A 239 5.99 9.20 -1.33
CA ASN A 239 5.46 8.11 -0.51
C ASN A 239 4.41 8.66 0.47
N LEU A 240 3.32 7.93 0.67
CA LEU A 240 2.43 8.19 1.80
C LEU A 240 2.84 7.29 2.97
N ILE A 241 3.18 7.89 4.10
CA ILE A 241 3.40 7.18 5.37
C ILE A 241 2.21 7.49 6.26
N ILE A 242 1.48 6.46 6.68
CA ILE A 242 0.19 6.61 7.35
C ILE A 242 0.20 5.82 8.66
N ASP A 243 0.61 6.46 9.74
CA ASP A 243 0.61 5.88 11.09
C ASP A 243 -0.70 6.16 11.83
N SER A 244 -1.50 7.13 11.36
CA SER A 244 -2.87 7.41 11.84
C SER A 244 -3.95 6.90 10.88
N SER A 245 -5.16 7.49 10.91
CA SER A 245 -6.33 7.01 10.15
C SER A 245 -6.97 8.10 9.28
N PRO A 246 -6.24 8.72 8.33
CA PRO A 246 -6.83 9.64 7.36
C PRO A 246 -7.68 8.90 6.32
N LYS A 247 -8.48 9.65 5.55
CA LYS A 247 -9.12 9.17 4.32
C LYS A 247 -8.32 9.61 3.10
N ILE A 248 -7.96 8.68 2.23
CA ILE A 248 -7.34 8.96 0.94
C ILE A 248 -8.30 8.48 -0.14
N SER A 249 -8.84 9.41 -0.94
CA SER A 249 -9.84 9.08 -1.94
C SER A 249 -9.61 9.71 -3.30
N ASN A 250 -9.99 8.98 -4.36
CA ASN A 250 -9.93 9.44 -5.75
C ASN A 250 -8.53 9.92 -6.20
N CYS A 251 -7.48 9.42 -5.55
CA CYS A 251 -6.09 9.82 -5.79
C CYS A 251 -5.39 8.88 -6.77
N ASN A 252 -4.33 9.38 -7.41
CA ASN A 252 -3.39 8.56 -8.20
C ASN A 252 -2.01 8.62 -7.56
N THR A 253 -1.46 7.47 -7.13
CA THR A 253 -0.11 7.39 -6.56
C THR A 253 0.85 6.67 -7.51
N THR A 254 1.98 7.30 -7.81
CA THR A 254 3.05 6.62 -8.58
C THR A 254 3.98 5.81 -7.69
N PHE A 255 4.00 6.14 -6.39
CA PHE A 255 4.86 5.53 -5.37
C PHE A 255 4.02 4.84 -4.28
N LYS A 256 4.72 4.30 -3.27
CA LYS A 256 4.15 3.40 -2.29
C LYS A 256 3.34 4.14 -1.21
N ILE A 257 2.23 3.54 -0.80
CA ILE A 257 1.51 3.86 0.43
C ILE A 257 1.92 2.84 1.49
N PHE A 258 2.42 3.31 2.63
CA PHE A 258 2.66 2.53 3.83
C PHE A 258 1.55 2.82 4.84
N ALA A 259 0.63 1.87 5.01
CA ALA A 259 -0.54 2.00 5.86
C ALA A 259 -0.35 1.20 7.16
N GLY A 260 0.08 1.88 8.23
CA GLY A 260 0.25 1.32 9.57
C GLY A 260 -0.96 1.54 10.47
N GLY A 261 -1.63 2.69 10.35
CA GLY A 261 -2.89 2.98 11.04
C GLY A 261 -4.13 2.48 10.28
N SER A 262 -5.33 2.84 10.74
CA SER A 262 -6.60 2.32 10.21
C SER A 262 -7.22 3.25 9.17
N CYS A 263 -6.43 3.65 8.18
CA CYS A 263 -6.85 4.59 7.15
C CYS A 263 -7.92 4.01 6.20
N VAL A 264 -8.68 4.90 5.56
CA VAL A 264 -9.63 4.55 4.50
C VAL A 264 -9.01 4.90 3.15
N LEU A 265 -8.87 3.91 2.27
CA LEU A 265 -8.39 4.09 0.90
C LEU A 265 -9.54 3.78 -0.07
N MET A 266 -10.07 4.80 -0.76
CA MET A 266 -11.26 4.65 -1.59
C MET A 266 -11.14 5.24 -2.99
N GLY A 267 -11.38 4.43 -4.04
CA GLY A 267 -11.46 4.97 -5.41
C GLY A 267 -10.10 5.43 -5.98
N ASN A 268 -8.99 4.95 -5.45
CA ASN A 268 -7.65 5.37 -5.85
C ASN A 268 -7.07 4.48 -6.96
N THR A 269 -6.10 5.02 -7.70
CA THR A 269 -5.12 4.23 -8.46
C THR A 269 -3.83 4.18 -7.65
N ILE A 270 -3.41 2.98 -7.23
CA ILE A 270 -2.30 2.78 -6.30
C ILE A 270 -1.23 1.88 -6.95
N SER A 271 -0.02 2.40 -7.06
CA SER A 271 1.15 1.63 -7.53
C SER A 271 1.51 0.49 -6.56
N VAL A 272 1.79 0.82 -5.29
CA VAL A 272 2.10 -0.19 -4.27
C VAL A 272 1.42 0.15 -2.95
N LEU A 273 0.70 -0.80 -2.37
CA LEU A 273 0.12 -0.72 -1.05
C LEU A 273 0.81 -1.70 -0.10
N SER A 274 1.51 -1.15 0.88
CA SER A 274 2.14 -1.86 2.00
C SER A 274 1.26 -1.68 3.25
N ILE A 275 0.44 -2.68 3.61
CA ILE A 275 -0.33 -2.63 4.85
C ILE A 275 0.52 -3.23 5.98
N THR A 276 1.09 -2.37 6.80
CA THR A 276 2.04 -2.72 7.86
C THR A 276 1.35 -2.95 9.22
N GLY A 277 0.07 -2.59 9.35
CA GLY A 277 -0.72 -2.82 10.56
C GLY A 277 -2.16 -2.31 10.45
N GLY A 278 -2.82 -2.15 11.60
CA GLY A 278 -4.12 -1.52 11.70
C GLY A 278 -5.30 -2.32 11.12
N SER A 279 -6.42 -1.63 10.96
CA SER A 279 -7.65 -2.11 10.30
C SER A 279 -7.95 -1.26 9.08
N VAL A 280 -7.01 -1.23 8.12
CA VAL A 280 -7.15 -0.47 6.88
C VAL A 280 -8.39 -0.92 6.11
N VAL A 281 -9.18 0.03 5.61
CA VAL A 281 -10.29 -0.25 4.70
C VAL A 281 -9.89 0.22 3.31
N ALA A 282 -9.52 -0.71 2.42
CA ALA A 282 -9.19 -0.43 1.03
C ALA A 282 -10.33 -0.88 0.13
N SER A 283 -11.09 0.08 -0.43
CA SER A 283 -12.24 -0.23 -1.28
C SER A 283 -12.29 0.48 -2.63
N ASN A 284 -12.79 -0.22 -3.65
CA ASN A 284 -13.00 0.34 -5.00
C ASN A 284 -11.74 0.97 -5.63
N ASN A 285 -10.55 0.49 -5.29
CA ASN A 285 -9.29 0.97 -5.84
C ASN A 285 -8.84 0.12 -7.04
N ASP A 286 -7.99 0.68 -7.89
CA ASP A 286 -7.16 -0.02 -8.86
C ASP A 286 -5.73 -0.10 -8.30
N ILE A 287 -5.29 -1.29 -7.89
CA ILE A 287 -4.05 -1.51 -7.14
C ILE A 287 -3.12 -2.40 -7.95
N GLU A 288 -1.91 -1.93 -8.26
CA GLU A 288 -0.95 -2.77 -8.97
C GLU A 288 -0.37 -3.86 -8.04
N ILE A 289 0.05 -3.49 -6.83
CA ILE A 289 0.65 -4.46 -5.89
C ILE A 289 0.18 -4.21 -4.46
N ILE A 290 -0.24 -5.29 -3.80
CA ILE A 290 -0.26 -5.38 -2.33
C ILE A 290 0.83 -6.36 -1.91
N ASN A 291 1.89 -5.87 -1.26
CA ASN A 291 3.09 -6.67 -0.94
C ASN A 291 3.19 -7.07 0.54
N GLU A 292 2.24 -6.65 1.37
CA GLU A 292 2.05 -7.07 2.76
C GLU A 292 0.63 -6.69 3.25
N CYS A 293 0.05 -7.49 4.15
CA CYS A 293 -1.33 -7.40 4.61
C CYS A 293 -1.44 -7.62 6.13
N HIS A 294 -0.63 -6.94 6.93
CA HIS A 294 -0.63 -7.08 8.39
C HIS A 294 -1.91 -6.54 9.04
N GLY A 295 -2.18 -6.94 10.29
CA GLY A 295 -3.37 -6.53 11.02
C GLY A 295 -4.64 -7.25 10.56
N THR A 296 -5.75 -6.51 10.49
CA THR A 296 -7.06 -7.02 10.04
C THR A 296 -7.67 -6.12 8.96
N PRO A 297 -7.00 -5.92 7.81
CA PRO A 297 -7.48 -5.02 6.79
C PRO A 297 -8.68 -5.61 6.04
N GLU A 298 -9.58 -4.72 5.61
CA GLU A 298 -10.69 -5.03 4.72
C GLU A 298 -10.35 -4.54 3.31
N ILE A 299 -10.09 -5.49 2.40
CA ILE A 299 -9.75 -5.26 1.00
C ILE A 299 -10.98 -5.63 0.17
N LEU A 300 -11.76 -4.62 -0.22
CA LEU A 300 -13.12 -4.78 -0.73
C LEU A 300 -13.33 -4.21 -2.14
N ASN A 301 -13.86 -5.00 -3.07
CA ASN A 301 -14.29 -4.50 -4.38
C ASN A 301 -13.20 -3.76 -5.20
N ASN A 302 -11.94 -4.13 -5.03
CA ASN A 302 -10.83 -3.55 -5.77
C ASN A 302 -10.54 -4.33 -7.06
N THR A 303 -9.89 -3.68 -8.02
CA THR A 303 -9.13 -4.36 -9.07
C THR A 303 -7.69 -4.43 -8.61
N ILE A 304 -7.12 -5.63 -8.51
CA ILE A 304 -5.79 -5.85 -7.96
C ILE A 304 -4.98 -6.72 -8.90
N LYS A 305 -3.78 -6.29 -9.28
CA LYS A 305 -2.92 -7.11 -10.13
C LYS A 305 -2.21 -8.19 -9.30
N MET A 306 -1.55 -7.86 -8.20
CA MET A 306 -0.85 -8.85 -7.37
C MET A 306 -1.08 -8.64 -5.87
N ILE A 307 -1.30 -9.73 -5.13
CA ILE A 307 -1.27 -9.76 -3.66
C ILE A 307 -0.30 -10.84 -3.21
N TYR A 308 0.70 -10.52 -2.40
CA TYR A 308 1.62 -11.50 -1.82
C TYR A 308 2.30 -10.93 -0.57
N GLY A 309 3.14 -11.74 0.08
CA GLY A 309 3.95 -11.31 1.22
C GLY A 309 3.33 -11.69 2.56
N PRO A 310 3.91 -11.20 3.67
CA PRO A 310 3.41 -11.47 5.01
C PRO A 310 2.11 -10.72 5.28
N GLY A 311 1.31 -11.25 6.20
CA GLY A 311 0.02 -10.70 6.55
C GLY A 311 -0.52 -11.24 7.87
N GLY A 312 -1.55 -10.58 8.38
CA GLY A 312 -2.29 -10.97 9.57
C GLY A 312 -3.55 -11.73 9.18
N SER A 313 -4.74 -11.20 9.51
CA SER A 313 -6.02 -11.82 9.21
C SER A 313 -6.88 -10.91 8.30
N PRO A 314 -6.49 -10.73 7.03
CA PRO A 314 -7.22 -9.86 6.11
C PRO A 314 -8.59 -10.44 5.71
N VAL A 315 -9.55 -9.55 5.47
CA VAL A 315 -10.77 -9.85 4.74
C VAL A 315 -10.58 -9.37 3.30
N ILE A 316 -10.50 -10.31 2.35
CA ILE A 316 -10.33 -10.04 0.93
C ILE A 316 -11.64 -10.42 0.25
N SER A 317 -12.48 -9.44 -0.09
CA SER A 317 -13.82 -9.72 -0.63
C SER A 317 -14.25 -8.90 -1.83
N GLY A 318 -14.94 -9.53 -2.78
CA GLY A 318 -15.52 -8.83 -3.94
C GLY A 318 -14.50 -8.29 -4.95
N ASN A 319 -13.23 -8.66 -4.83
CA ASN A 319 -12.17 -8.11 -5.68
C ASN A 319 -12.03 -8.86 -7.01
N THR A 320 -11.52 -8.18 -8.03
CA THR A 320 -10.96 -8.80 -9.23
C THR A 320 -9.45 -8.84 -9.10
N ILE A 321 -8.87 -10.03 -8.93
CA ILE A 321 -7.45 -10.23 -8.61
C ILE A 321 -6.78 -10.98 -9.77
N THR A 322 -5.67 -10.47 -10.30
CA THR A 322 -4.94 -11.18 -11.37
C THR A 322 -4.09 -12.33 -10.81
N GLU A 323 -3.51 -12.16 -9.63
CA GLU A 323 -2.70 -13.19 -8.97
C GLU A 323 -2.70 -13.00 -7.44
N LEU A 324 -3.08 -14.05 -6.71
CA LEU A 324 -3.06 -14.07 -5.25
C LEU A 324 -2.01 -15.09 -4.80
N GLY A 325 -0.88 -14.59 -4.31
CA GLY A 325 0.38 -15.33 -4.25
C GLY A 325 0.95 -15.49 -5.67
N VAL A 326 2.18 -15.01 -5.87
CA VAL A 326 2.76 -14.84 -7.21
C VAL A 326 3.61 -16.05 -7.60
N VAL A 327 3.38 -16.58 -8.81
CA VAL A 327 4.21 -17.63 -9.40
C VAL A 327 5.25 -16.99 -10.32
N ALA A 328 6.53 -17.20 -10.01
CA ALA A 328 7.64 -16.80 -10.86
C ALA A 328 8.17 -18.04 -11.62
N PRO A 329 7.72 -18.28 -12.87
CA PRO A 329 8.15 -19.43 -13.65
C PRO A 329 9.61 -19.29 -14.11
N GLY A 330 10.36 -20.38 -14.03
CA GLY A 330 11.78 -20.44 -14.39
C GLY A 330 12.33 -21.86 -14.30
N GLU A 331 13.65 -22.05 -14.39
CA GLU A 331 14.31 -23.35 -14.16
C GLU A 331 13.86 -23.95 -12.82
N ASN A 332 13.84 -23.12 -11.78
CA ASN A 332 13.24 -23.41 -10.49
C ASN A 332 12.08 -22.43 -10.31
N THR A 333 10.85 -22.92 -10.42
CA THR A 333 9.67 -22.07 -10.23
C THR A 333 9.56 -21.67 -8.78
N GLU A 334 9.49 -20.36 -8.53
CA GLU A 334 9.33 -19.80 -7.20
C GLU A 334 7.88 -19.36 -6.97
N ILE A 335 7.44 -19.45 -5.72
CA ILE A 335 6.10 -19.01 -5.31
C ILE A 335 6.27 -17.99 -4.18
N HIS A 336 5.83 -16.77 -4.43
CA HIS A 336 5.72 -15.72 -3.42
C HIS A 336 4.34 -15.81 -2.79
N TRP A 337 4.25 -16.55 -1.69
CA TRP A 337 3.00 -16.81 -0.99
C TRP A 337 2.40 -15.54 -0.39
N LEU A 338 1.07 -15.45 -0.34
CA LEU A 338 0.43 -14.71 0.73
C LEU A 338 0.54 -15.56 1.99
N THR A 339 1.21 -15.04 3.02
CA THR A 339 1.25 -15.67 4.35
C THR A 339 0.32 -14.91 5.27
N ALA A 340 -0.56 -15.60 5.99
CA ALA A 340 -1.57 -14.98 6.83
C ALA A 340 -1.91 -15.88 8.03
N ASP A 341 -2.50 -15.34 9.09
CA ASP A 341 -2.90 -16.12 10.26
C ASP A 341 -4.26 -16.79 10.01
N SER A 342 -5.30 -15.98 9.84
CA SER A 342 -6.70 -16.40 9.66
C SER A 342 -7.45 -15.57 8.61
N PRO A 343 -7.00 -15.56 7.34
CA PRO A 343 -7.63 -14.78 6.29
C PRO A 343 -9.04 -15.30 5.93
N THR A 344 -9.92 -14.37 5.59
CA THR A 344 -11.20 -14.66 4.92
C THR A 344 -11.14 -14.13 3.49
N ILE A 345 -11.19 -15.05 2.52
CA ILE A 345 -11.10 -14.72 1.09
C ILE A 345 -12.41 -15.13 0.44
N SER A 346 -13.26 -14.16 0.12
CA SER A 346 -14.62 -14.47 -0.35
C SER A 346 -15.10 -13.68 -1.55
N ASN A 347 -15.91 -14.29 -2.41
CA ASN A 347 -16.58 -13.61 -3.52
C ASN A 347 -15.62 -12.85 -4.47
N ASN A 348 -14.38 -13.32 -4.61
CA ASN A 348 -13.41 -12.72 -5.52
C ASN A 348 -13.42 -13.43 -6.88
N ILE A 349 -13.05 -12.70 -7.93
CA ILE A 349 -12.66 -13.26 -9.22
C ILE A 349 -11.13 -13.29 -9.24
N ILE A 350 -10.53 -14.48 -9.19
CA ILE A 350 -9.09 -14.66 -9.10
C ILE A 350 -8.58 -15.35 -10.36
N GLN A 351 -7.70 -14.68 -11.09
CA GLN A 351 -6.98 -15.28 -12.19
C GLN A 351 -5.70 -15.94 -11.67
N ARG A 352 -5.14 -16.84 -12.48
CA ARG A 352 -3.83 -17.48 -12.28
C ARG A 352 -3.65 -18.25 -10.97
N GLY A 353 -4.70 -18.42 -10.17
CA GLY A 353 -4.68 -19.22 -8.96
C GLY A 353 -4.44 -18.42 -7.68
N MET A 354 -4.55 -19.14 -6.58
CA MET A 354 -4.41 -18.67 -5.21
C MET A 354 -3.35 -19.53 -4.51
N TYR A 355 -2.28 -18.91 -4.01
CA TYR A 355 -1.18 -19.54 -3.30
C TYR A 355 -1.08 -18.96 -1.89
N LEU A 356 -1.68 -19.67 -0.94
CA LEU A 356 -1.89 -19.22 0.43
C LEU A 356 -1.16 -20.11 1.43
N LYS A 357 -0.44 -19.50 2.37
CA LYS A 357 0.06 -20.14 3.57
C LYS A 357 -0.66 -19.53 4.77
N ALA A 358 -1.51 -20.30 5.44
CA ALA A 358 -2.26 -19.80 6.58
C ALA A 358 -2.48 -20.85 7.67
N GLU A 359 -2.53 -20.43 8.93
CA GLU A 359 -2.81 -21.38 10.03
C GLU A 359 -4.23 -21.96 9.89
N SER A 360 -5.19 -21.08 9.65
CA SER A 360 -6.58 -21.36 9.33
C SER A 360 -7.03 -20.43 8.21
N SER A 361 -7.97 -20.82 7.36
CA SER A 361 -8.49 -19.93 6.32
C SER A 361 -9.94 -20.25 6.00
N ILE A 362 -10.70 -19.23 5.63
CA ILE A 362 -12.04 -19.38 5.05
C ILE A 362 -11.96 -18.88 3.62
N ILE A 363 -12.19 -19.77 2.66
CA ILE A 363 -12.12 -19.47 1.23
C ILE A 363 -13.48 -19.80 0.63
N SER A 364 -14.27 -18.79 0.28
CA SER A 364 -15.66 -19.04 -0.14
C SER A 364 -16.23 -18.19 -1.27
N GLY A 365 -17.05 -18.80 -2.12
CA GLY A 365 -17.75 -18.05 -3.19
C GLY A 365 -16.82 -17.45 -4.26
N ASN A 366 -15.54 -17.85 -4.32
CA ASN A 366 -14.61 -17.30 -5.31
C ASN A 366 -14.76 -17.99 -6.67
N THR A 367 -14.52 -17.25 -7.75
CA THR A 367 -14.33 -17.80 -9.09
C THR A 367 -12.84 -17.77 -9.43
N ILE A 368 -12.24 -18.93 -9.68
CA ILE A 368 -10.79 -19.08 -9.84
C ILE A 368 -10.46 -19.77 -11.16
N THR A 369 -9.54 -19.18 -11.92
CA THR A 369 -9.17 -19.68 -13.26
C THR A 369 -7.69 -19.99 -13.36
N GLY A 370 -7.36 -21.16 -13.92
CA GLY A 370 -5.98 -21.51 -14.25
C GLY A 370 -5.39 -20.67 -15.38
N TYR A 371 -4.07 -20.58 -15.42
CA TYR A 371 -3.32 -19.86 -16.46
C TYR A 371 -2.06 -20.63 -16.85
N THR A 372 -1.73 -20.63 -18.14
CA THR A 372 -0.49 -21.24 -18.62
C THR A 372 0.59 -20.18 -18.77
N TYR A 373 1.58 -20.20 -17.88
CA TYR A 373 2.82 -19.47 -18.06
C TYR A 373 3.71 -20.17 -19.09
N THR A 374 4.33 -19.40 -19.97
CA THR A 374 5.42 -19.85 -20.84
C THR A 374 6.68 -19.10 -20.46
N TYR A 375 7.80 -19.80 -20.31
CA TYR A 375 9.08 -19.22 -19.91
C TYR A 375 10.22 -19.86 -20.68
N SER A 376 11.35 -19.15 -20.70
CA SER A 376 12.59 -19.61 -21.30
C SER A 376 13.74 -19.29 -20.36
N TYR A 377 14.70 -20.19 -20.23
CA TYR A 377 15.91 -19.96 -19.45
C TYR A 377 17.13 -20.54 -20.14
N ASP A 378 18.28 -19.89 -19.96
CA ASP A 378 19.54 -20.36 -20.49
C ASP A 378 20.34 -21.07 -19.40
N ASN A 379 20.92 -22.22 -19.72
CA ASN A 379 21.84 -22.93 -18.84
C ASN A 379 23.12 -23.32 -19.60
N PHE A 380 24.26 -23.25 -18.93
CA PHE A 380 25.53 -23.69 -19.49
C PHE A 380 25.71 -25.18 -19.28
N GLU A 381 25.72 -25.93 -20.37
CA GLU A 381 26.00 -27.35 -20.34
C GLU A 381 27.39 -27.66 -20.85
N MET A 382 28.07 -28.60 -20.19
CA MET A 382 29.36 -29.08 -20.64
C MET A 382 29.18 -30.03 -21.83
N VAL A 383 29.61 -29.61 -23.01
CA VAL A 383 29.77 -30.49 -24.17
C VAL A 383 31.26 -30.81 -24.31
N GLY A 384 31.68 -31.87 -23.62
CA GLY A 384 33.11 -32.17 -23.42
C GLY A 384 33.74 -31.23 -22.39
N MET A 385 34.81 -30.52 -22.77
CA MET A 385 35.49 -29.53 -21.91
C MET A 385 35.02 -28.09 -22.16
N PHE A 386 34.03 -27.88 -23.04
CA PHE A 386 33.54 -26.56 -23.41
C PHE A 386 32.13 -26.33 -22.84
N PRO A 387 31.91 -25.24 -22.09
CA PRO A 387 30.57 -24.83 -21.72
C PRO A 387 29.85 -24.30 -22.96
N VAL A 388 28.65 -24.81 -23.21
CA VAL A 388 27.76 -24.39 -24.30
C VAL A 388 26.49 -23.83 -23.67
N LEU A 389 26.11 -22.62 -24.06
CA LEU A 389 24.84 -22.04 -23.66
C LEU A 389 23.69 -22.76 -24.39
N LYS A 390 22.74 -23.30 -23.62
CA LYS A 390 21.52 -23.90 -24.15
C LYS A 390 20.30 -23.19 -23.58
N THR A 391 19.33 -22.96 -24.45
CA THR A 391 18.04 -22.37 -24.10
C THR A 391 17.00 -23.48 -23.92
N TYR A 392 16.24 -23.39 -22.83
CA TYR A 392 15.18 -24.32 -22.48
C TYR A 392 13.86 -23.57 -22.40
N ASP A 393 12.87 -24.04 -23.17
CA ASP A 393 11.51 -23.53 -23.12
C ASP A 393 10.63 -24.43 -22.24
N GLY A 394 9.83 -23.80 -21.38
CA GLY A 394 8.92 -24.49 -20.47
C GLY A 394 7.54 -23.85 -20.45
N ALA A 395 6.56 -24.63 -19.97
CA ALA A 395 5.23 -24.12 -19.69
C ALA A 395 4.68 -24.74 -18.41
N ILE A 396 4.03 -23.92 -17.59
CA ILE A 396 3.40 -24.34 -16.33
C ILE A 396 1.95 -23.88 -16.33
N LEU A 397 1.05 -24.81 -16.09
CA LEU A 397 -0.35 -24.52 -15.80
C LEU A 397 -0.51 -24.30 -14.29
N THR A 398 -1.08 -23.18 -13.89
CA THR A 398 -1.25 -22.87 -12.46
C THR A 398 -2.32 -23.74 -11.80
N SER A 399 -2.19 -23.91 -10.48
CA SER A 399 -3.25 -24.49 -9.65
C SER A 399 -4.34 -23.44 -9.37
N GLY A 400 -5.54 -23.86 -9.00
CA GLY A 400 -6.62 -22.99 -8.59
C GLY A 400 -6.40 -22.49 -7.17
N ILE A 401 -6.41 -23.41 -6.20
CA ILE A 401 -6.06 -23.12 -4.80
C ILE A 401 -4.91 -24.04 -4.41
N THR A 402 -3.82 -23.46 -3.93
CA THR A 402 -2.75 -24.15 -3.22
C THR A 402 -2.71 -23.60 -1.80
N LEU A 403 -3.04 -24.44 -0.82
CA LEU A 403 -3.12 -24.04 0.58
C LEU A 403 -2.13 -24.84 1.45
N LEU A 404 -1.27 -24.11 2.16
CA LEU A 404 -0.43 -24.64 3.22
C LEU A 404 -1.01 -24.28 4.58
N GLY A 405 -1.58 -25.28 5.24
CA GLY A 405 -2.22 -25.18 6.56
C GLY A 405 -3.70 -25.56 6.53
N SER A 406 -4.48 -25.16 7.53
CA SER A 406 -5.90 -25.54 7.60
C SER A 406 -6.77 -24.60 6.77
N GLY A 407 -7.83 -25.12 6.17
CA GLY A 407 -8.74 -24.29 5.39
C GLY A 407 -10.10 -24.92 5.17
N HIS A 408 -11.11 -24.08 5.34
CA HIS A 408 -12.49 -24.34 4.96
C HIS A 408 -12.75 -23.73 3.58
N VAL A 409 -12.76 -24.58 2.56
CA VAL A 409 -12.89 -24.20 1.15
C VAL A 409 -14.30 -24.52 0.69
N GLU A 410 -15.12 -23.49 0.54
CA GLU A 410 -16.56 -23.67 0.36
C GLU A 410 -17.19 -22.85 -0.77
N GLY A 411 -18.00 -23.46 -1.62
CA GLY A 411 -18.82 -22.67 -2.56
C GLY A 411 -18.03 -22.02 -3.69
N ASN A 412 -16.80 -22.46 -3.98
CA ASN A 412 -15.96 -21.87 -5.02
C ASN A 412 -16.20 -22.53 -6.38
N THR A 413 -16.04 -21.76 -7.45
CA THR A 413 -16.03 -22.26 -8.84
C THR A 413 -14.60 -22.19 -9.38
N ILE A 414 -14.00 -23.34 -9.70
CA ILE A 414 -12.59 -23.45 -10.05
C ILE A 414 -12.43 -24.21 -11.36
N PHE A 415 -11.79 -23.62 -12.36
CA PHE A 415 -11.69 -24.25 -13.67
C PHE A 415 -10.39 -24.00 -14.44
N GLY A 416 -10.04 -25.00 -15.26
CA GLY A 416 -8.90 -24.94 -16.18
C GLY A 416 -7.53 -24.93 -15.49
N CYS A 417 -7.42 -25.44 -14.27
CA CYS A 417 -6.19 -25.47 -13.48
C CYS A 417 -5.44 -26.80 -13.62
N ASN A 418 -4.16 -26.82 -13.23
CA ASN A 418 -3.41 -28.07 -13.04
C ASN A 418 -4.04 -28.87 -11.88
N LYS A 419 -4.09 -28.27 -10.69
CA LYS A 419 -4.90 -28.79 -9.58
C LYS A 419 -5.97 -27.76 -9.29
N GLY A 420 -7.24 -28.15 -9.21
CA GLY A 420 -8.30 -27.23 -8.79
C GLY A 420 -8.06 -26.80 -7.35
N ILE A 421 -7.92 -27.77 -6.44
CA ILE A 421 -7.58 -27.54 -5.03
C ILE A 421 -6.46 -28.49 -4.62
N GLU A 422 -5.42 -27.95 -4.01
CA GLU A 422 -4.35 -28.66 -3.31
C GLU A 422 -4.28 -28.16 -1.86
N GLY A 423 -4.50 -29.06 -0.90
CA GLY A 423 -4.65 -28.72 0.52
C GLY A 423 -6.11 -28.52 0.94
N GLY A 424 -6.31 -27.89 2.11
CA GLY A 424 -7.64 -27.69 2.70
C GLY A 424 -8.13 -28.91 3.50
N THR A 425 -8.63 -28.65 4.70
CA THR A 425 -9.16 -29.68 5.61
C THR A 425 -10.61 -30.02 5.31
N THR A 426 -11.37 -29.04 4.81
CA THR A 426 -12.77 -29.16 4.42
C THR A 426 -12.96 -28.57 3.03
N VAL A 427 -13.48 -29.37 2.10
CA VAL A 427 -13.74 -28.99 0.70
C VAL A 427 -15.21 -29.29 0.43
N VAL A 428 -16.05 -28.26 0.43
CA VAL A 428 -17.51 -28.40 0.44
C VAL A 428 -18.20 -27.50 -0.58
N ARG A 429 -19.23 -27.96 -1.29
CA ARG A 429 -20.02 -27.09 -2.19
C ARG A 429 -19.22 -26.42 -3.31
N ASN A 430 -18.07 -26.95 -3.70
CA ASN A 430 -17.28 -26.39 -4.80
C ASN A 430 -17.66 -27.02 -6.15
N VAL A 431 -17.54 -26.24 -7.22
CA VAL A 431 -17.65 -26.68 -8.61
C VAL A 431 -16.26 -26.66 -9.23
N LEU A 432 -15.74 -27.83 -9.59
CA LEU A 432 -14.41 -28.00 -10.18
C LEU A 432 -14.55 -28.51 -11.61
N VAL A 433 -14.16 -27.70 -12.60
CA VAL A 433 -14.42 -27.99 -14.02
C VAL A 433 -13.15 -27.97 -14.87
N GLY A 434 -12.93 -29.02 -15.65
CA GLY A 434 -11.87 -29.02 -16.67
C GLY A 434 -10.45 -28.87 -16.12
N ASN A 435 -10.21 -29.27 -14.87
CA ASN A 435 -8.88 -29.29 -14.26
C ASN A 435 -8.15 -30.60 -14.57
N ASP A 436 -6.82 -30.59 -14.52
CA ASP A 436 -6.03 -31.81 -14.67
C ASP A 436 -6.26 -32.76 -13.48
N VAL A 437 -6.26 -32.20 -12.27
CA VAL A 437 -6.76 -32.83 -11.05
C VAL A 437 -7.78 -31.89 -10.40
N GLY A 438 -8.97 -32.36 -10.07
CA GLY A 438 -9.96 -31.55 -9.33
C GLY A 438 -9.47 -31.23 -7.92
N VAL A 439 -9.37 -32.25 -7.06
CA VAL A 439 -8.81 -32.13 -5.71
C VAL A 439 -7.59 -33.05 -5.56
N PHE A 440 -6.46 -32.47 -5.19
CA PHE A 440 -5.22 -33.15 -4.85
C PHE A 440 -5.12 -33.28 -3.33
N VAL A 441 -5.27 -34.52 -2.83
CA VAL A 441 -5.33 -34.82 -1.39
C VAL A 441 -3.98 -35.35 -0.91
N ASN A 442 -3.31 -34.58 -0.07
CA ASN A 442 -2.01 -34.90 0.52
C ASN A 442 -2.00 -34.75 2.07
N SER A 443 -3.16 -34.58 2.68
CA SER A 443 -3.33 -34.45 4.14
C SER A 443 -4.74 -34.92 4.54
N PHE A 444 -5.22 -34.53 5.73
CA PHE A 444 -6.60 -34.78 6.14
C PHE A 444 -7.57 -33.99 5.25
N ALA A 445 -8.62 -34.63 4.74
CA ALA A 445 -9.62 -33.95 3.91
C ALA A 445 -11.03 -34.54 4.08
N VAL A 446 -12.01 -33.64 4.26
CA VAL A 446 -13.44 -33.93 4.11
C VAL A 446 -13.92 -33.32 2.80
N ILE A 447 -14.31 -34.15 1.84
CA ILE A 447 -14.72 -33.75 0.49
C ILE A 447 -16.20 -34.09 0.33
N GLN A 448 -17.07 -33.09 0.44
CA GLN A 448 -18.51 -33.29 0.45
C GLN A 448 -19.29 -32.30 -0.39
N ASN A 449 -20.39 -32.73 -1.00
CA ASN A 449 -21.25 -31.82 -1.76
C ASN A 449 -20.48 -31.03 -2.83
N ASN A 450 -19.49 -31.60 -3.50
CA ASN A 450 -18.81 -30.92 -4.61
C ASN A 450 -19.27 -31.48 -5.95
N THR A 451 -19.22 -30.66 -6.99
CA THR A 451 -19.44 -31.09 -8.38
C THR A 451 -18.11 -31.09 -9.12
N PHE A 452 -17.72 -32.26 -9.61
CA PHE A 452 -16.54 -32.46 -10.44
C PHE A 452 -16.96 -32.74 -11.87
N LYS A 453 -16.60 -31.86 -12.81
CA LYS A 453 -17.01 -31.99 -14.20
C LYS A 453 -15.85 -31.87 -15.17
N ASP A 454 -15.74 -32.79 -16.12
CA ASP A 454 -14.77 -32.73 -17.22
C ASP A 454 -13.29 -32.64 -16.77
N ASN A 455 -12.98 -32.98 -15.52
CA ASN A 455 -11.60 -33.03 -15.00
C ASN A 455 -10.89 -34.28 -15.55
N ARG A 456 -9.56 -34.26 -15.73
CA ARG A 456 -8.84 -35.50 -16.09
C ARG A 456 -8.93 -36.52 -14.96
N VAL A 457 -8.55 -36.10 -13.76
CA VAL A 457 -8.80 -36.84 -12.53
C VAL A 457 -9.66 -35.98 -11.61
N ALA A 458 -10.81 -36.45 -11.13
CA ALA A 458 -11.63 -35.64 -10.23
C ALA A 458 -11.01 -35.52 -8.83
N ILE A 459 -10.60 -36.64 -8.21
CA ILE A 459 -9.89 -36.63 -6.92
C ILE A 459 -8.66 -37.54 -7.01
N ALA A 460 -7.48 -37.01 -6.68
CA ALA A 460 -6.25 -37.79 -6.54
C ALA A 460 -5.85 -37.85 -5.06
N VAL A 461 -5.65 -39.06 -4.51
CA VAL A 461 -5.26 -39.26 -3.11
C VAL A 461 -3.82 -39.79 -3.05
N HIS A 462 -2.96 -39.06 -2.34
CA HIS A 462 -1.53 -39.31 -2.25
C HIS A 462 -1.12 -39.92 -0.88
N PRO A 463 0.07 -40.54 -0.77
CA PRO A 463 0.45 -41.31 0.42
C PRO A 463 0.51 -40.50 1.73
N GLN A 464 0.65 -39.18 1.64
CA GLN A 464 0.68 -38.27 2.78
C GLN A 464 -0.72 -38.02 3.38
N ALA A 465 -1.79 -38.42 2.69
CA ALA A 465 -3.15 -38.30 3.18
C ALA A 465 -3.36 -39.21 4.41
N SER A 466 -3.91 -38.64 5.49
CA SER A 466 -4.15 -39.38 6.74
C SER A 466 -5.55 -40.00 6.75
N LYS A 467 -6.59 -39.17 6.92
CA LYS A 467 -8.00 -39.56 6.88
C LYS A 467 -8.72 -38.75 5.81
N VAL A 468 -9.34 -39.45 4.87
CA VAL A 468 -10.07 -38.88 3.74
C VAL A 468 -11.49 -39.41 3.76
N THR A 469 -12.48 -38.51 3.64
CA THR A 469 -13.90 -38.88 3.52
C THR A 469 -14.47 -38.22 2.27
N ILE A 470 -15.06 -39.03 1.38
CA ILE A 470 -15.60 -38.56 0.10
C ILE A 470 -17.07 -38.97 0.03
N SER A 471 -18.00 -38.03 0.16
CA SER A 471 -19.43 -38.37 0.18
C SER A 471 -20.29 -37.25 -0.39
N TYR A 472 -21.44 -37.58 -0.95
CA TYR A 472 -22.40 -36.62 -1.50
C TYR A 472 -21.83 -35.70 -2.60
N ASN A 473 -20.81 -36.15 -3.34
CA ASN A 473 -20.29 -35.42 -4.49
C ASN A 473 -20.96 -35.88 -5.79
N ASN A 474 -20.94 -35.02 -6.81
CA ASN A 474 -21.33 -35.32 -8.19
C ASN A 474 -20.07 -35.49 -9.04
N PHE A 475 -19.85 -36.67 -9.60
CA PHE A 475 -18.79 -36.94 -10.57
C PHE A 475 -19.37 -37.02 -11.99
N GLU A 476 -18.96 -36.10 -12.85
CA GLU A 476 -19.41 -35.99 -14.23
C GLU A 476 -18.23 -36.02 -15.21
N ASN A 477 -18.23 -37.00 -16.11
CA ASN A 477 -17.35 -37.05 -17.29
C ASN A 477 -15.85 -36.86 -17.00
N SER A 478 -15.31 -37.49 -15.96
CA SER A 478 -13.85 -37.51 -15.78
C SER A 478 -13.17 -38.20 -16.97
N THR A 479 -12.15 -37.57 -17.57
CA THR A 479 -11.56 -38.12 -18.81
C THR A 479 -10.58 -39.27 -18.57
N GLN A 480 -10.11 -39.45 -17.33
CA GLN A 480 -9.29 -40.58 -16.92
C GLN A 480 -9.89 -41.33 -15.73
N ASN A 481 -10.02 -40.69 -14.56
CA ASN A 481 -10.50 -41.34 -13.34
C ASN A 481 -11.35 -40.40 -12.47
N SER A 482 -12.40 -40.90 -11.85
CA SER A 482 -13.17 -40.16 -10.84
C SER A 482 -12.41 -40.12 -9.51
N ILE A 483 -11.81 -41.24 -9.10
CA ILE A 483 -10.91 -41.30 -7.95
C ILE A 483 -9.63 -42.02 -8.37
N TYR A 484 -8.47 -41.46 -8.01
CA TYR A 484 -7.17 -42.04 -8.31
C TYR A 484 -6.32 -42.15 -7.04
N LEU A 485 -6.04 -43.38 -6.58
CA LEU A 485 -5.09 -43.62 -5.49
C LEU A 485 -3.66 -43.68 -6.03
N VAL A 486 -2.76 -42.93 -5.39
CA VAL A 486 -1.32 -42.88 -5.70
C VAL A 486 -0.55 -43.41 -4.51
N GLY A 487 -0.11 -44.67 -4.52
CA GLY A 487 0.69 -45.26 -3.44
C GLY A 487 0.00 -45.31 -2.05
N VAL A 488 -1.33 -45.16 -1.99
CA VAL A 488 -2.13 -45.20 -0.76
C VAL A 488 -2.58 -46.62 -0.51
N SER A 489 -2.16 -47.24 0.61
CA SER A 489 -2.50 -48.64 0.96
C SER A 489 -3.75 -48.77 1.83
N SER A 490 -4.22 -47.67 2.44
CA SER A 490 -5.45 -47.66 3.24
C SER A 490 -6.68 -47.63 2.35
N ASN A 491 -7.76 -48.29 2.80
CA ASN A 491 -9.04 -48.22 2.10
C ASN A 491 -9.66 -46.83 2.24
N ILE A 492 -10.30 -46.35 1.18
CA ILE A 492 -11.00 -45.06 1.15
C ILE A 492 -12.51 -45.30 1.09
N ASP A 493 -13.25 -44.57 1.92
CA ASP A 493 -14.71 -44.52 1.86
C ASP A 493 -15.15 -43.41 0.90
N ALA A 494 -15.78 -43.83 -0.19
CA ALA A 494 -16.37 -43.02 -1.24
C ALA A 494 -17.86 -43.33 -1.42
N THR A 495 -18.55 -43.73 -0.36
CA THR A 495 -19.98 -44.02 -0.39
C THR A 495 -20.83 -42.74 -0.49
N ASN A 496 -22.07 -42.90 -0.91
CA ASN A 496 -23.08 -41.84 -1.04
C ASN A 496 -22.70 -40.73 -2.03
N ASN A 497 -21.92 -41.02 -3.07
CA ASN A 497 -21.67 -40.10 -4.18
C ASN A 497 -22.53 -40.46 -5.40
N TRP A 498 -22.80 -39.50 -6.29
CA TRP A 498 -23.37 -39.73 -7.62
C TRP A 498 -22.25 -39.78 -8.66
N TRP A 499 -22.28 -40.75 -9.57
CA TRP A 499 -21.17 -41.07 -10.48
C TRP A 499 -21.47 -40.84 -11.96
N GLY A 500 -22.53 -40.08 -12.27
CA GLY A 500 -22.98 -39.86 -13.65
C GLY A 500 -23.75 -41.04 -14.27
N THR A 501 -23.77 -42.20 -13.60
CA THR A 501 -24.45 -43.42 -14.03
C THR A 501 -24.82 -44.28 -12.81
N SER A 502 -25.76 -45.21 -12.98
CA SER A 502 -26.10 -46.24 -12.00
C SER A 502 -25.54 -47.62 -12.33
N ASP A 503 -24.74 -47.74 -13.41
CA ASP A 503 -24.07 -48.98 -13.78
C ASP A 503 -22.82 -49.21 -12.92
N LEU A 504 -22.90 -50.19 -12.03
CA LEU A 504 -21.82 -50.61 -11.13
C LEU A 504 -20.48 -50.88 -11.84
N GLN A 505 -20.50 -51.49 -13.02
CA GLN A 505 -19.27 -51.81 -13.75
C GLN A 505 -18.65 -50.56 -14.33
N ALA A 506 -19.47 -49.67 -14.91
CA ALA A 506 -19.03 -48.39 -15.43
C ALA A 506 -18.39 -47.53 -14.32
N ILE A 507 -19.03 -47.45 -13.14
CA ILE A 507 -18.48 -46.74 -11.97
C ILE A 507 -17.14 -47.35 -11.56
N ASN A 508 -17.07 -48.68 -11.42
CA ASN A 508 -15.86 -49.35 -10.95
C ASN A 508 -14.66 -49.09 -11.88
N LEU A 509 -14.88 -48.96 -13.20
CA LEU A 509 -13.82 -48.67 -14.17
C LEU A 509 -13.24 -47.26 -14.04
N THR A 510 -13.95 -46.30 -13.45
CA THR A 510 -13.42 -44.93 -13.29
C THR A 510 -12.54 -44.77 -12.05
N ILE A 511 -12.41 -45.79 -11.21
CA ILE A 511 -11.73 -45.71 -9.91
C ILE A 511 -10.38 -46.43 -9.99
N HIS A 512 -9.25 -45.75 -9.82
CA HIS A 512 -7.93 -46.39 -9.74
C HIS A 512 -7.57 -46.75 -8.29
N ASP A 513 -7.56 -48.06 -7.98
CA ASP A 513 -7.36 -48.60 -6.63
C ASP A 513 -6.70 -50.00 -6.67
N TYR A 514 -6.82 -50.80 -5.61
CA TYR A 514 -6.25 -52.15 -5.47
C TYR A 514 -6.42 -53.06 -6.69
N LYS A 515 -7.51 -52.91 -7.47
CA LYS A 515 -7.75 -53.77 -8.63
C LYS A 515 -6.77 -53.58 -9.77
N TYR A 516 -6.16 -52.40 -9.86
CA TYR A 516 -5.14 -52.08 -10.86
C TYR A 516 -3.73 -52.27 -10.29
N GLU A 517 -3.55 -51.95 -9.01
CA GLU A 517 -2.27 -52.08 -8.33
C GLU A 517 -2.45 -52.70 -6.94
N PHE A 518 -1.98 -53.94 -6.75
CA PHE A 518 -2.16 -54.71 -5.51
C PHE A 518 -1.55 -54.06 -4.25
N GLY A 519 -0.70 -53.04 -4.40
CA GLY A 519 -0.14 -52.28 -3.28
C GLY A 519 -1.06 -51.17 -2.74
N LEU A 520 -2.14 -50.86 -3.45
CA LEU A 520 -3.09 -49.80 -3.09
C LEU A 520 -4.23 -50.32 -2.19
N GLY A 521 -4.91 -49.43 -1.50
CA GLY A 521 -6.15 -49.73 -0.81
C GLY A 521 -7.34 -49.87 -1.77
N LYS A 522 -8.48 -50.33 -1.26
CA LYS A 522 -9.75 -50.38 -2.00
C LYS A 522 -10.54 -49.10 -1.81
N VAL A 523 -11.23 -48.65 -2.85
CA VAL A 523 -12.20 -47.56 -2.75
C VAL A 523 -13.61 -48.16 -2.63
N ASN A 524 -14.24 -47.96 -1.48
CA ASN A 524 -15.60 -48.42 -1.24
C ASN A 524 -16.60 -47.37 -1.71
N PHE A 525 -17.32 -47.63 -2.81
CA PHE A 525 -18.26 -46.68 -3.42
C PHE A 525 -19.73 -47.08 -3.28
N THR A 526 -20.04 -48.19 -2.60
CA THR A 526 -21.41 -48.69 -2.39
C THR A 526 -21.84 -48.53 -0.93
N PRO A 527 -23.00 -47.92 -0.62
CA PRO A 527 -24.02 -47.43 -1.55
C PRO A 527 -23.58 -46.17 -2.31
N PHE A 528 -24.20 -45.91 -3.48
CA PHE A 528 -24.03 -44.70 -4.29
C PHE A 528 -25.41 -44.09 -4.62
N LEU A 529 -25.45 -42.81 -4.97
CA LEU A 529 -26.67 -42.08 -5.33
C LEU A 529 -27.10 -42.43 -6.76
N THR A 530 -28.41 -42.55 -6.99
CA THR A 530 -28.98 -42.82 -8.32
C THR A 530 -29.29 -41.57 -9.13
N GLU A 531 -29.28 -40.41 -8.48
CA GLU A 531 -29.50 -39.08 -9.06
C GLU A 531 -28.45 -38.09 -8.53
N PRO A 532 -28.17 -36.99 -9.25
CA PRO A 532 -27.24 -35.97 -8.79
C PRO A 532 -27.64 -35.41 -7.42
N ASN A 533 -26.65 -35.18 -6.56
CA ASN A 533 -26.86 -34.43 -5.32
C ASN A 533 -27.12 -32.95 -5.65
N THR A 534 -28.30 -32.44 -5.29
CA THR A 534 -28.70 -31.04 -5.51
C THR A 534 -27.96 -30.05 -4.63
N GLU A 535 -27.44 -30.50 -3.48
CA GLU A 535 -26.65 -29.65 -2.56
C GLU A 535 -25.21 -29.43 -3.06
N ALA A 536 -24.81 -30.08 -4.16
CA ALA A 536 -23.42 -30.07 -4.64
C ALA A 536 -23.07 -28.92 -5.60
N VAL A 537 -23.98 -27.96 -5.78
CA VAL A 537 -23.79 -26.75 -6.60
C VAL A 537 -23.80 -25.53 -5.66
N PRO A 538 -22.85 -24.59 -5.79
CA PRO A 538 -22.89 -23.32 -5.07
C PRO A 538 -24.19 -22.56 -5.37
N ASN A 539 -24.67 -21.78 -4.40
CA ASN A 539 -25.70 -20.77 -4.67
C ASN A 539 -25.21 -19.83 -5.79
N GLU A 540 -26.12 -19.34 -6.64
CA GLU A 540 -25.77 -18.41 -7.72
C GLU A 540 -24.95 -17.22 -7.18
N ILE A 541 -23.80 -16.97 -7.80
CA ILE A 541 -22.95 -15.80 -7.50
C ILE A 541 -23.74 -14.54 -7.90
N PRO A 542 -23.79 -13.47 -7.09
CA PRO A 542 -24.37 -12.19 -7.51
C PRO A 542 -23.79 -11.75 -8.85
N GLU A 543 -24.64 -11.38 -9.81
CA GLU A 543 -24.18 -10.97 -11.15
C GLU A 543 -23.14 -9.83 -11.05
N PHE A 544 -21.91 -10.11 -11.46
CA PHE A 544 -20.92 -9.06 -11.69
C PHE A 544 -21.23 -8.34 -13.02
N PRO A 545 -21.04 -7.02 -13.10
CA PRO A 545 -21.30 -6.30 -14.33
C PRO A 545 -20.49 -6.87 -15.49
N ALA A 546 -21.15 -7.11 -16.63
CA ALA A 546 -20.63 -7.89 -17.74
C ALA A 546 -19.25 -7.44 -18.25
N TRP A 547 -18.88 -6.16 -18.11
CA TRP A 547 -17.58 -5.63 -18.53
C TRP A 547 -16.41 -6.18 -17.70
N ALA A 548 -16.63 -6.56 -16.43
CA ALA A 548 -15.63 -7.23 -15.61
C ALA A 548 -15.44 -8.69 -16.04
N VAL A 549 -16.49 -9.32 -16.58
CA VAL A 549 -16.59 -10.77 -16.86
C VAL A 549 -16.34 -11.14 -18.34
N LEU A 550 -16.57 -10.21 -19.27
CA LEU A 550 -16.43 -10.42 -20.72
C LEU A 550 -15.01 -10.82 -21.17
N PRO A 551 -13.93 -10.21 -20.64
CA PRO A 551 -12.58 -10.68 -20.92
C PRO A 551 -12.34 -12.11 -20.41
N LEU A 552 -12.94 -12.49 -19.26
CA LEU A 552 -12.79 -13.80 -18.63
C LEU A 552 -13.50 -14.93 -19.40
N PHE A 553 -14.72 -14.69 -19.91
CA PHE A 553 -15.46 -15.69 -20.68
C PHE A 553 -14.82 -15.95 -22.06
N LEU A 554 -14.23 -14.93 -22.68
CA LEU A 554 -13.47 -15.10 -23.92
C LEU A 554 -12.25 -16.00 -23.69
N VAL A 555 -11.51 -15.85 -22.59
CA VAL A 555 -10.37 -16.73 -22.26
C VAL A 555 -10.81 -18.17 -21.97
N ALA A 556 -11.90 -18.38 -21.21
CA ALA A 556 -12.43 -19.71 -20.95
C ALA A 556 -12.87 -20.43 -22.24
N THR A 557 -13.55 -19.71 -23.14
CA THR A 557 -14.04 -20.27 -24.40
C THR A 557 -12.90 -20.53 -25.40
N PHE A 558 -11.91 -19.61 -25.50
CA PHE A 558 -10.75 -19.79 -26.37
C PHE A 558 -9.74 -20.81 -25.83
N GLY A 559 -9.55 -20.91 -24.51
CA GLY A 559 -8.68 -21.91 -23.86
C GLY A 559 -9.15 -23.34 -24.13
N VAL A 560 -10.45 -23.61 -24.00
CA VAL A 560 -11.04 -24.91 -24.34
C VAL A 560 -10.87 -25.23 -25.83
N ILE A 561 -10.96 -24.22 -26.72
CA ILE A 561 -10.76 -24.40 -28.17
C ILE A 561 -9.28 -24.67 -28.52
N ILE A 562 -8.34 -24.00 -27.85
CA ILE A 562 -6.89 -24.16 -28.11
C ILE A 562 -6.38 -25.50 -27.55
N VAL A 563 -6.83 -25.92 -26.37
CA VAL A 563 -6.48 -27.23 -25.79
C VAL A 563 -7.00 -28.38 -26.66
N ARG A 564 -8.22 -28.27 -27.21
CA ARG A 564 -8.74 -29.26 -28.18
C ARG A 564 -7.94 -29.29 -29.49
N LYS A 565 -7.38 -28.17 -29.96
CA LYS A 565 -6.57 -28.12 -31.19
C LYS A 565 -5.14 -28.66 -31.01
N LYS A 566 -4.50 -28.45 -29.86
CA LYS A 566 -3.12 -28.94 -29.62
C LYS A 566 -3.04 -30.45 -29.34
N LEU A 567 -4.06 -31.06 -28.73
CA LEU A 567 -4.08 -32.51 -28.51
C LEU A 567 -4.39 -33.32 -29.78
N GLY A 568 -4.99 -32.70 -30.81
CA GLY A 568 -5.23 -33.34 -32.11
C GLY A 568 -4.03 -33.34 -33.07
N SER A 569 -2.93 -32.62 -32.77
CA SER A 569 -1.77 -32.50 -33.67
C SER A 569 -0.58 -33.39 -33.30
N TYR A 570 -0.63 -34.13 -32.19
CA TYR A 570 0.42 -35.09 -31.79
C TYR A 570 0.07 -36.55 -32.10
N SER A 571 -1.02 -36.80 -32.83
CA SER A 571 -1.39 -38.12 -33.34
C SER A 571 -1.39 -38.17 -34.88
N LYS A 572 -0.25 -37.83 -35.49
CA LYS A 572 0.11 -38.30 -36.84
C LYS A 572 1.60 -38.49 -36.98
#